data_AF-A0A1M3E6E8-F1
#
_entry.id   AF-A0A1M3E6E8-F1
#
_cell.length_a   1.000
_cell.length_b   1.000
_cell.length_c   1.000
_cell.angle_alpha   90.00
_cell.angle_beta   90.00
_cell.angle_gamma   90.00
#
_symmetry.space_group_name_H-M   'P 1'
#
loop_
_entity.id
_entity.type
_entity.pdbx_description
1 polymer ?
#
loop_
_entity_poly.entity_id
_entity_poly.type
_entity_poly.pdbx_seq_one_letter_code
_entity_poly.pdbx_strand_id
1 'polypeptide(L)'
;MNLDKMMSMQEDNYYIVNLETNKLNVFTTKSFYLSLSPEQKKILSRQCLWSKNQDCWISKAKAGNTGFLKRQLQGLGFEDRGTVGERLAFADQVNQSQEKAGQRAERAEKGAEKAKERSDSLYKNATDMARAIPMGQPILVGHHSEHRDRKYRERIHNTMGRSVKEQEKAGYYEEKAANAKWEASGAKFKNPRYLANRIKETLASIRRIERALKGKLYVYSPEREISEKEREFYNERLRQEQGKLDFHIDKMKEINPEYELKKSASKSEKKNKGLK
;
A
#
# COMPACT_ATOMS: atom_id res chain seq x y z
N MET A 1 -9.80 26.17 -41.74
CA MET A 1 -9.55 25.64 -40.37
C MET A 1 -9.63 24.12 -40.47
N ASN A 2 -8.48 23.45 -40.36
CA ASN A 2 -8.32 22.05 -40.76
C ASN A 2 -9.08 21.08 -39.86
N LEU A 3 -9.82 20.16 -40.50
CA LEU A 3 -10.37 18.95 -39.91
C LEU A 3 -9.31 18.12 -39.17
N ASP A 4 -8.02 18.24 -39.53
CA ASP A 4 -6.90 17.61 -38.81
C ASP A 4 -6.75 18.08 -37.36
N LYS A 5 -7.13 19.33 -37.05
CA LYS A 5 -7.09 19.84 -35.66
C LYS A 5 -8.31 19.40 -34.86
N MET A 6 -9.44 19.13 -35.52
CA MET A 6 -10.62 18.50 -34.90
C MET A 6 -10.46 16.97 -34.74
N MET A 7 -9.69 16.30 -35.62
CA MET A 7 -9.25 14.91 -35.43
C MET A 7 -8.11 14.77 -34.41
N SER A 8 -7.35 15.83 -34.14
CA SER A 8 -6.36 15.86 -33.04
C SER A 8 -6.98 15.78 -31.64
N MET A 9 -8.31 15.93 -31.55
CA MET A 9 -9.11 15.66 -30.35
C MET A 9 -9.71 14.25 -30.38
N GLN A 10 -8.99 13.27 -30.95
CA GLN A 10 -9.02 11.87 -30.48
C GLN A 10 -8.57 11.83 -29.01
N GLU A 11 -9.47 12.32 -28.16
CA GLU A 11 -9.59 12.16 -26.72
C GLU A 11 -8.53 11.27 -26.06
N ASP A 12 -7.66 11.91 -25.28
CA ASP A 12 -6.48 11.41 -24.55
C ASP A 12 -6.69 10.11 -23.71
N ASN A 13 -6.91 8.98 -24.37
CA ASN A 13 -6.96 7.66 -23.75
C ASN A 13 -5.59 6.99 -23.90
N TYR A 14 -4.76 7.13 -22.87
CA TYR A 14 -3.40 6.61 -22.88
C TYR A 14 -3.02 6.07 -21.51
N TYR A 15 -1.89 5.37 -21.44
CA TYR A 15 -1.29 4.99 -20.18
C TYR A 15 0.21 5.24 -20.16
N ILE A 16 0.72 5.50 -18.97
CA ILE A 16 2.15 5.69 -18.68
C ILE A 16 2.58 4.84 -17.50
N VAL A 17 3.85 4.50 -17.46
CA VAL A 17 4.50 3.96 -16.25
C VAL A 17 5.09 5.12 -15.48
N ASN A 18 4.50 5.44 -14.33
CA ASN A 18 5.05 6.44 -13.41
C ASN A 18 6.18 5.78 -12.59
N LEU A 19 7.43 6.23 -12.81
CA LEU A 19 8.62 5.63 -12.20
C LEU A 19 8.76 5.91 -10.70
N GLU A 20 8.27 7.05 -10.23
CA GLU A 20 8.26 7.43 -8.81
C GLU A 20 7.46 6.43 -7.97
N THR A 21 6.24 6.10 -8.43
CA THR A 21 5.32 5.18 -7.74
C THR A 21 5.49 3.73 -8.19
N ASN A 22 6.12 3.51 -9.35
CA ASN A 22 6.24 2.25 -10.08
C ASN A 22 4.86 1.62 -10.35
N LYS A 23 3.93 2.44 -10.84
CA LYS A 23 2.54 2.09 -11.15
C LYS A 23 2.23 2.44 -12.60
N LEU A 24 1.20 1.77 -13.14
CA LEU A 24 0.60 2.13 -14.41
C LEU A 24 -0.49 3.17 -14.13
N ASN A 25 -0.36 4.36 -14.70
CA ASN A 25 -1.38 5.40 -14.68
C ASN A 25 -2.11 5.37 -16.02
N VAL A 26 -3.43 5.24 -15.99
CA VAL A 26 -4.30 5.14 -17.16
C VAL A 26 -5.21 6.35 -17.17
N PHE A 27 -5.06 7.17 -18.20
CA PHE A 27 -5.82 8.38 -18.43
C PHE A 27 -6.92 8.07 -19.44
N THR A 28 -8.13 8.56 -19.16
CA THR A 28 -9.27 8.31 -20.02
C THR A 28 -10.25 9.48 -19.96
N THR A 29 -10.89 9.80 -21.08
CA THR A 29 -11.96 10.80 -21.10
C THR A 29 -13.26 10.23 -20.53
N LYS A 30 -14.09 11.12 -19.98
CA LYS A 30 -15.38 10.72 -19.41
C LYS A 30 -16.32 10.11 -20.46
N SER A 31 -16.36 10.69 -21.66
CA SER A 31 -17.10 10.19 -22.83
C SER A 31 -16.67 8.76 -23.18
N PHE A 32 -15.37 8.53 -23.35
CA PHE A 32 -14.82 7.21 -23.66
C PHE A 32 -15.09 6.20 -22.56
N TYR A 33 -14.86 6.54 -21.30
CA TYR A 33 -15.15 5.63 -20.19
C TYR A 33 -16.63 5.27 -20.13
N LEU A 34 -17.54 6.20 -20.42
CA LEU A 34 -18.98 5.93 -20.44
C LEU A 34 -19.38 5.02 -21.60
N SER A 35 -18.73 5.10 -22.76
CA SER A 35 -18.98 4.21 -23.90
C SER A 35 -18.47 2.77 -23.70
N LEU A 36 -17.61 2.52 -22.71
CA LEU A 36 -17.14 1.16 -22.40
C LEU A 36 -18.27 0.24 -21.92
N SER A 37 -18.19 -1.04 -22.29
CA SER A 37 -19.10 -2.08 -21.81
C SER A 37 -18.96 -2.31 -20.30
N PRO A 38 -19.96 -2.89 -19.62
CA PRO A 38 -19.87 -3.25 -18.21
C PRO A 38 -18.64 -4.12 -17.86
N GLU A 39 -18.29 -5.06 -18.74
CA GLU A 39 -17.14 -5.97 -18.59
C GLU A 39 -15.83 -5.20 -18.68
N GLN A 40 -15.72 -4.27 -19.62
CA GLN A 40 -14.54 -3.42 -19.80
C GLN A 40 -14.33 -2.49 -18.58
N LYS A 41 -15.41 -1.88 -18.08
CA LYS A 41 -15.39 -1.10 -16.83
C LYS A 41 -14.98 -1.95 -15.62
N LYS A 42 -15.40 -3.22 -15.59
CA LYS A 42 -15.02 -4.17 -14.53
C LYS A 42 -13.53 -4.49 -14.53
N ILE A 43 -12.87 -4.51 -15.69
CA ILE A 43 -11.41 -4.69 -15.77
C ILE A 43 -10.70 -3.52 -15.08
N LEU A 44 -11.05 -2.28 -15.43
CA LEU A 44 -10.45 -1.08 -14.85
C LEU A 44 -10.67 -1.01 -13.34
N SER A 45 -11.90 -1.17 -12.86
CA SER A 45 -12.21 -1.14 -11.42
C SER A 45 -11.59 -2.29 -10.62
N ARG A 46 -11.41 -3.47 -11.24
CA ARG A 46 -10.71 -4.59 -10.61
C ARG A 46 -9.21 -4.38 -10.52
N GLN A 47 -8.58 -3.87 -11.58
CA GLN A 47 -7.12 -3.75 -11.67
C GLN A 47 -6.57 -2.40 -11.18
N CYS A 48 -7.38 -1.36 -11.17
CA CYS A 48 -6.97 0.01 -10.86
C CYS A 48 -7.82 0.63 -9.74
N LEU A 49 -7.33 1.74 -9.22
CA LEU A 49 -8.02 2.63 -8.30
C LEU A 49 -8.07 4.01 -8.93
N TRP A 50 -9.24 4.66 -8.88
CA TRP A 50 -9.36 6.04 -9.33
C TRP A 50 -8.65 6.98 -8.36
N SER A 51 -7.76 7.83 -8.89
CA SER A 51 -7.07 8.87 -8.15
C SER A 51 -7.67 10.22 -8.52
N LYS A 52 -8.34 10.87 -7.57
CA LYS A 52 -8.88 12.23 -7.77
C LYS A 52 -7.77 13.27 -7.94
N ASN A 53 -6.61 13.08 -7.29
CA ASN A 53 -5.53 14.06 -7.31
C ASN A 53 -4.75 14.07 -8.63
N GLN A 54 -4.68 12.91 -9.31
CA GLN A 54 -3.97 12.77 -10.59
C GLN A 54 -4.96 12.65 -11.77
N ASP A 55 -6.25 12.71 -11.48
CA ASP A 55 -7.36 12.54 -12.42
C ASP A 55 -7.20 11.33 -13.36
N CYS A 56 -6.79 10.18 -12.78
CA CYS A 56 -6.50 8.98 -13.56
C CYS A 56 -6.69 7.68 -12.76
N TRP A 57 -6.73 6.56 -13.48
CA TRP A 57 -6.76 5.22 -12.89
C TRP A 57 -5.34 4.73 -12.62
N ILE A 58 -5.02 4.43 -11.36
CA ILE A 58 -3.70 3.94 -10.93
C ILE A 58 -3.77 2.43 -10.68
N SER A 59 -2.85 1.66 -11.24
CA SER A 59 -2.82 0.20 -11.07
C SER A 59 -2.61 -0.25 -9.62
N LYS A 60 -3.36 -1.26 -9.20
CA LYS A 60 -3.16 -1.93 -7.90
C LYS A 60 -1.85 -2.71 -7.86
N ALA A 61 -1.45 -3.34 -8.96
CA ALA A 61 -0.15 -4.01 -9.11
C ALA A 61 0.98 -3.01 -9.43
N LYS A 62 2.25 -3.43 -9.28
CA LYS A 62 3.41 -2.68 -9.78
C LYS A 62 3.53 -2.83 -11.29
N ALA A 63 4.12 -1.85 -11.98
CA ALA A 63 4.14 -1.80 -13.45
C ALA A 63 4.72 -3.06 -14.11
N GLY A 64 5.71 -3.72 -13.50
CA GLY A 64 6.24 -5.00 -13.99
C GLY A 64 5.23 -6.16 -14.01
N ASN A 65 4.16 -6.07 -13.22
CA ASN A 65 3.13 -7.10 -13.09
C ASN A 65 1.80 -6.72 -13.77
N THR A 66 1.75 -5.61 -14.53
CA THR A 66 0.52 -5.15 -15.20
C THR A 66 0.41 -5.66 -16.65
N GLY A 67 1.10 -6.75 -17.00
CA GLY A 67 1.10 -7.27 -18.39
C GLY A 67 -0.29 -7.62 -18.92
N PHE A 68 -1.16 -8.20 -18.08
CA PHE A 68 -2.57 -8.43 -18.44
C PHE A 68 -3.31 -7.11 -18.73
N LEU A 69 -3.19 -6.13 -17.83
CA LEU A 69 -3.84 -4.83 -17.96
C LEU A 69 -3.37 -4.09 -19.22
N LYS A 70 -2.06 -4.06 -19.49
CA LYS A 70 -1.50 -3.44 -20.70
C LYS A 70 -2.13 -4.02 -21.98
N ARG A 71 -2.22 -5.36 -22.09
CA ARG A 71 -2.86 -6.02 -23.24
C ARG A 71 -4.33 -5.64 -23.39
N GLN A 72 -5.07 -5.54 -22.28
CA GLN A 72 -6.48 -5.13 -22.32
C GLN A 72 -6.62 -3.67 -22.76
N LEU A 73 -5.78 -2.77 -22.23
CA LEU A 73 -5.79 -1.35 -22.61
C LEU A 73 -5.45 -1.17 -24.10
N GLN A 74 -4.42 -1.85 -24.59
CA GLN A 74 -4.07 -1.84 -26.01
C GLN A 74 -5.21 -2.35 -26.89
N GLY A 75 -5.89 -3.43 -26.48
CA GLY A 75 -7.08 -3.94 -27.18
C GLY A 75 -8.28 -2.99 -27.16
N LEU A 76 -8.33 -2.06 -26.21
CA LEU A 76 -9.32 -0.98 -26.12
C LEU A 76 -8.89 0.29 -26.87
N GLY A 77 -7.72 0.30 -27.49
CA GLY A 77 -7.21 1.45 -28.23
C GLY A 77 -6.46 2.48 -27.38
N PHE A 78 -6.06 2.16 -26.14
CA PHE A 78 -5.21 3.06 -25.36
C PHE A 78 -3.78 3.08 -25.89
N GLU A 79 -3.20 4.28 -25.96
CA GLU A 79 -1.81 4.52 -26.35
C GLU A 79 -0.83 4.24 -25.19
N ASP A 80 0.29 3.53 -25.45
CA ASP A 80 1.40 3.40 -24.50
C ASP A 80 2.37 4.58 -24.67
N ARG A 81 2.30 5.56 -23.76
CA ARG A 81 3.20 6.73 -23.79
C ARG A 81 4.50 6.50 -23.01
N GLY A 82 4.84 5.25 -22.70
CA GLY A 82 6.13 4.90 -22.11
C GLY A 82 6.23 5.22 -20.61
N THR A 83 7.40 5.71 -20.19
CA THR A 83 7.76 5.96 -18.78
C THR A 83 7.90 7.45 -18.50
N VAL A 84 7.42 7.90 -17.34
CA VAL A 84 7.51 9.30 -16.89
C VAL A 84 8.02 9.37 -15.45
N GLY A 85 8.77 10.43 -15.17
CA GLY A 85 9.36 10.72 -13.86
C GLY A 85 10.61 9.90 -13.60
N GLU A 86 11.13 9.98 -12.38
CA GLU A 86 12.31 9.24 -11.97
C GLU A 86 12.01 8.31 -10.81
N ARG A 87 12.76 7.21 -10.73
CA ARG A 87 12.62 6.29 -9.60
C ARG A 87 13.30 6.89 -8.38
N LEU A 88 12.52 7.20 -7.35
CA LEU A 88 13.03 7.62 -6.04
C LEU A 88 14.10 6.64 -5.51
N ALA A 89 15.11 7.15 -4.81
CA ALA A 89 16.06 6.30 -4.10
C ALA A 89 15.34 5.42 -3.07
N PHE A 90 15.94 4.30 -2.68
CA PHE A 90 15.25 3.39 -1.75
C PHE A 90 15.00 4.03 -0.38
N ALA A 91 15.93 4.86 0.11
CA ALA A 91 15.76 5.65 1.33
C ALA A 91 14.54 6.57 1.23
N ASP A 92 14.40 7.31 0.12
CA ASP A 92 13.26 8.21 -0.10
C ASP A 92 11.94 7.45 -0.24
N GLN A 93 11.94 6.29 -0.88
CA GLN A 93 10.77 5.40 -0.91
C GLN A 93 10.34 4.98 0.50
N VAL A 94 11.30 4.68 1.38
CA VAL A 94 11.04 4.35 2.78
C VAL A 94 10.48 5.56 3.53
N ASN A 95 11.10 6.74 3.38
CA ASN A 95 10.67 7.98 4.02
C ASN A 95 9.24 8.35 3.60
N GLN A 96 8.94 8.32 2.29
CA GLN A 96 7.59 8.58 1.79
C GLN A 96 6.56 7.57 2.32
N SER A 97 6.95 6.30 2.48
CA SER A 97 6.08 5.28 3.07
C SER A 97 5.79 5.57 4.55
N GLN A 98 6.80 6.00 5.31
CA GLN A 98 6.67 6.37 6.71
C GLN A 98 5.81 7.62 6.89
N GLU A 99 6.01 8.64 6.05
CA GLU A 99 5.19 9.86 6.06
C GLU A 99 3.71 9.54 5.78
N LYS A 100 3.44 8.74 4.74
CA LYS A 100 2.09 8.25 4.43
C LYS A 100 1.49 7.47 5.59
N ALA A 101 2.29 6.70 6.33
CA ALA A 101 1.84 5.99 7.52
C ALA A 101 1.53 6.96 8.67
N GLY A 102 2.34 8.01 8.87
CA GLY A 102 2.08 9.08 9.84
C GLY A 102 0.76 9.79 9.57
N GLN A 103 0.49 10.14 8.31
CA GLN A 103 -0.81 10.72 7.93
C GLN A 103 -1.99 9.75 8.15
N ARG A 104 -1.77 8.44 7.99
CA ARG A 104 -2.81 7.43 8.31
C ARG A 104 -3.04 7.35 9.82
N ALA A 105 -1.99 7.42 10.62
CA ALA A 105 -2.08 7.47 12.07
C ALA A 105 -2.92 8.67 12.53
N GLU A 106 -2.56 9.87 12.08
CA GLU A 106 -3.26 11.11 12.46
C GLU A 106 -4.77 11.06 12.10
N ARG A 107 -5.09 10.58 10.89
CA ARG A 107 -6.51 10.41 10.49
C ARG A 107 -7.23 9.38 11.35
N ALA A 108 -6.55 8.30 11.74
CA ALA A 108 -7.14 7.28 12.60
C ALA A 108 -7.36 7.80 14.02
N GLU A 109 -6.42 8.56 14.59
CA GLU A 109 -6.57 9.21 15.89
C GLU A 109 -7.76 10.17 15.93
N LYS A 110 -7.87 11.05 14.93
CA LYS A 110 -9.04 11.93 14.76
C LYS A 110 -10.34 11.13 14.63
N GLY A 111 -10.28 9.93 14.04
CA GLY A 111 -11.41 9.01 13.94
C GLY A 111 -11.81 8.41 15.30
N ALA A 112 -10.81 8.00 16.09
CA ALA A 112 -10.99 7.48 17.44
C ALA A 112 -11.59 8.54 18.37
N GLU A 113 -11.04 9.75 18.37
CA GLU A 113 -11.51 10.88 19.18
C GLU A 113 -12.98 11.19 18.89
N LYS A 114 -13.35 11.35 17.62
CA LYS A 114 -14.75 11.59 17.22
C LYS A 114 -15.70 10.47 17.59
N ALA A 115 -15.24 9.21 17.52
CA ALA A 115 -16.06 8.06 17.91
C ALA A 115 -16.26 8.03 19.44
N LYS A 116 -15.21 8.35 20.20
CA LYS A 116 -15.26 8.47 21.66
C LYS A 116 -16.19 9.59 22.11
N GLU A 117 -16.07 10.80 21.53
CA GLU A 117 -16.98 11.92 21.80
C GLU A 117 -18.45 11.55 21.57
N ARG A 118 -18.73 10.82 20.48
CA ARG A 118 -20.10 10.33 20.18
C ARG A 118 -20.55 9.28 21.18
N SER A 119 -19.67 8.37 21.57
CA SER A 119 -19.96 7.37 22.60
C SER A 119 -20.32 8.04 23.93
N ASP A 120 -19.49 8.96 24.40
CA ASP A 120 -19.69 9.70 25.65
C ASP A 120 -20.99 10.50 25.61
N SER A 121 -21.30 11.17 24.49
CA SER A 121 -22.55 11.89 24.30
C SER A 121 -23.77 10.96 24.36
N LEU A 122 -23.74 9.84 23.64
CA LEU A 122 -24.83 8.85 23.64
C LEU A 122 -24.99 8.20 25.02
N TYR A 123 -23.90 7.91 25.71
CA TYR A 123 -23.90 7.36 27.05
C TYR A 123 -24.56 8.35 28.03
N LYS A 124 -24.13 9.62 28.02
CA LYS A 124 -24.74 10.68 28.84
C LYS A 124 -26.24 10.80 28.56
N ASN A 125 -26.64 10.86 27.29
CA ASN A 125 -28.05 10.91 26.89
C ASN A 125 -28.85 9.71 27.41
N ALA A 126 -28.32 8.48 27.27
CA ALA A 126 -28.99 7.28 27.76
C ALA A 126 -29.12 7.28 29.29
N THR A 127 -28.08 7.71 30.00
CA THR A 127 -28.09 7.85 31.46
C THR A 127 -29.07 8.92 31.93
N ASP A 128 -29.14 10.07 31.26
CA ASP A 128 -30.09 11.14 31.60
C ASP A 128 -31.53 10.73 31.33
N MET A 129 -31.80 9.98 30.24
CA MET A 129 -33.11 9.37 30.02
C MET A 129 -33.44 8.33 31.10
N ALA A 130 -32.48 7.51 31.51
CA ALA A 130 -32.68 6.50 32.55
C ALA A 130 -32.99 7.13 33.93
N ARG A 131 -32.37 8.28 34.25
CA ARG A 131 -32.63 9.04 35.49
C ARG A 131 -34.08 9.53 35.61
N ALA A 132 -34.79 9.69 34.50
CA ALA A 132 -36.21 10.05 34.52
C ALA A 132 -37.12 8.92 35.03
N ILE A 133 -36.62 7.67 35.10
CA ILE A 133 -37.35 6.52 35.65
C ILE A 133 -36.88 6.31 37.11
N PRO A 134 -37.77 6.46 38.10
CA PRO A 134 -37.49 6.07 39.47
C PRO A 134 -36.96 4.64 39.58
N MET A 135 -35.89 4.46 40.35
CA MET A 135 -35.27 3.16 40.56
C MET A 135 -36.28 2.16 41.15
N GLY A 136 -36.37 0.97 40.56
CA GLY A 136 -37.27 -0.09 41.00
C GLY A 136 -38.73 0.06 40.55
N GLN A 137 -39.08 1.11 39.79
CA GLN A 137 -40.45 1.24 39.29
C GLN A 137 -40.82 0.10 38.32
N PRO A 138 -41.86 -0.71 38.61
CA PRO A 138 -42.29 -1.78 37.72
C PRO A 138 -43.05 -1.22 36.51
N ILE A 139 -43.09 -2.01 35.43
CA ILE A 139 -43.97 -1.74 34.29
C ILE A 139 -45.39 -2.18 34.67
N LEU A 140 -46.36 -1.26 34.63
CA LEU A 140 -47.77 -1.55 34.91
C LEU A 140 -48.41 -2.28 33.72
N VAL A 141 -48.41 -3.61 33.76
CA VAL A 141 -48.98 -4.46 32.70
C VAL A 141 -50.50 -4.29 32.63
N GLY A 142 -51.05 -4.10 31.44
CA GLY A 142 -52.48 -3.88 31.18
C GLY A 142 -52.96 -2.44 31.37
N HIS A 143 -52.09 -1.52 31.82
CA HIS A 143 -52.43 -0.11 32.00
C HIS A 143 -52.24 0.69 30.69
N HIS A 144 -53.02 1.74 30.47
CA HIS A 144 -52.96 2.56 29.24
C HIS A 144 -51.56 3.19 28.98
N SER A 145 -50.73 3.33 30.02
CA SER A 145 -49.36 3.87 29.93
C SER A 145 -48.29 2.82 29.59
N GLU A 146 -48.62 1.52 29.63
CA GLU A 146 -47.67 0.41 29.47
C GLU A 146 -46.85 0.55 28.19
N HIS A 147 -47.53 0.75 27.05
CA HIS A 147 -46.88 0.83 25.74
C HIS A 147 -45.87 1.98 25.69
N ARG A 148 -46.19 3.13 26.30
CA ARG A 148 -45.32 4.31 26.34
C ARG A 148 -44.08 4.05 27.19
N ASP A 149 -44.24 3.44 28.38
CA ASP A 149 -43.12 3.12 29.27
C ASP A 149 -42.16 2.10 28.61
N ARG A 150 -42.70 1.02 28.02
CA ARG A 150 -41.90 0.03 27.28
C ARG A 150 -41.08 0.68 26.17
N LYS A 151 -41.73 1.50 25.32
CA LYS A 151 -41.05 2.20 24.23
C LYS A 151 -39.99 3.19 24.73
N TYR A 152 -40.22 3.84 25.87
CA TYR A 152 -39.24 4.73 26.48
C TYR A 152 -38.00 3.98 26.99
N ARG A 153 -38.20 2.88 27.73
CA ARG A 153 -37.12 1.99 28.18
C ARG A 153 -36.35 1.37 27.01
N GLU A 154 -37.04 0.96 25.96
CA GLU A 154 -36.43 0.46 24.73
C GLU A 154 -35.53 1.53 24.07
N ARG A 155 -35.98 2.79 24.01
CA ARG A 155 -35.15 3.89 23.50
C ARG A 155 -33.89 4.11 24.33
N ILE A 156 -33.96 4.01 25.66
CA ILE A 156 -32.78 4.07 26.55
C ILE A 156 -31.81 2.96 26.18
N HIS A 157 -32.29 1.72 26.13
CA HIS A 157 -31.48 0.55 25.79
C HIS A 157 -30.83 0.69 24.41
N ASN A 158 -31.58 1.12 23.40
CA ASN A 158 -31.07 1.34 22.05
C ASN A 158 -30.03 2.47 21.99
N THR A 159 -30.21 3.55 22.76
CA THR A 159 -29.25 4.65 22.84
C THR A 159 -27.95 4.21 23.52
N MET A 160 -28.06 3.43 24.61
CA MET A 160 -26.92 2.80 25.27
C MET A 160 -26.21 1.80 24.35
N GLY A 161 -26.94 0.96 23.62
CA GLY A 161 -26.35 0.05 22.64
C GLY A 161 -25.58 0.79 21.54
N ARG A 162 -26.03 1.99 21.14
CA ARG A 162 -25.30 2.84 20.20
C ARG A 162 -24.03 3.45 20.81
N SER A 163 -24.04 3.84 22.09
CA SER A 163 -22.82 4.34 22.74
C SER A 163 -21.73 3.27 22.79
N VAL A 164 -22.10 2.04 23.16
CA VAL A 164 -21.18 0.89 23.16
C VAL A 164 -20.58 0.65 21.77
N LYS A 165 -21.39 0.65 20.71
CA LYS A 165 -20.91 0.50 19.33
C LYS A 165 -19.93 1.60 18.90
N GLU A 166 -20.18 2.86 19.29
CA GLU A 166 -19.24 3.94 19.02
C GLU A 166 -17.96 3.82 19.87
N GLN A 167 -18.03 3.26 21.08
CA GLN A 167 -16.85 2.97 21.91
C GLN A 167 -15.98 1.86 21.28
N GLU A 168 -16.59 0.78 20.80
CA GLU A 168 -15.89 -0.29 20.08
C GLU A 168 -15.20 0.26 18.82
N LYS A 169 -15.90 1.14 18.10
CA LYS A 169 -15.36 1.82 16.93
C LYS A 169 -14.20 2.75 17.28
N ALA A 170 -14.24 3.43 18.43
CA ALA A 170 -13.12 4.21 18.93
C ALA A 170 -11.89 3.31 19.14
N GLY A 171 -12.05 2.18 19.83
CA GLY A 171 -10.98 1.19 20.04
C GLY A 171 -10.40 0.64 18.73
N TYR A 172 -11.24 0.36 17.74
CA TYR A 172 -10.77 -0.04 16.40
C TYR A 172 -9.86 1.02 15.76
N TYR A 173 -10.23 2.30 15.85
CA TYR A 173 -9.43 3.39 15.31
C TYR A 173 -8.15 3.63 16.11
N GLU A 174 -8.16 3.42 17.42
CA GLU A 174 -6.97 3.47 18.29
C GLU A 174 -5.95 2.39 17.89
N GLU A 175 -6.39 1.14 17.71
CA GLU A 175 -5.52 0.05 17.24
C GLU A 175 -4.94 0.37 15.84
N LYS A 176 -5.80 0.86 14.93
CA LYS A 176 -5.40 1.27 13.60
C LYS A 176 -4.36 2.40 13.63
N ALA A 177 -4.53 3.37 14.52
CA ALA A 177 -3.58 4.45 14.74
C ALA A 177 -2.24 3.91 15.27
N ALA A 178 -2.27 3.03 16.27
CA ALA A 178 -1.07 2.43 16.86
C ALA A 178 -0.25 1.66 15.80
N ASN A 179 -0.91 0.83 14.99
CA ASN A 179 -0.27 0.10 13.89
C ASN A 179 0.36 1.05 12.86
N ALA A 180 -0.35 2.13 12.48
CA ALA A 180 0.17 3.12 11.54
C ALA A 180 1.35 3.92 12.13
N LYS A 181 1.34 4.23 13.43
CA LYS A 181 2.46 4.86 14.14
C LYS A 181 3.70 3.96 14.15
N TRP A 182 3.53 2.67 14.42
CA TRP A 182 4.64 1.71 14.40
C TRP A 182 5.28 1.62 13.00
N GLU A 183 4.47 1.66 11.95
CA GLU A 183 4.96 1.70 10.58
C GLU A 183 5.69 3.02 10.28
N ALA A 184 5.11 4.15 10.68
CA ALA A 184 5.68 5.48 10.53
C ALA A 184 7.03 5.63 11.23
N SER A 185 7.18 5.03 12.42
CA SER A 185 8.42 5.09 13.19
C SER A 185 9.55 4.25 12.59
N GLY A 186 9.29 3.46 11.55
CA GLY A 186 10.28 2.57 10.95
C GLY A 186 10.78 1.49 11.89
N ALA A 187 9.98 1.08 12.90
CA ALA A 187 10.43 0.18 13.97
C ALA A 187 11.06 -1.13 13.47
N LYS A 188 10.62 -1.65 12.31
CA LYS A 188 11.22 -2.82 11.66
C LYS A 188 12.71 -2.67 11.35
N PHE A 189 13.18 -1.45 11.06
CA PHE A 189 14.59 -1.17 10.75
C PHE A 189 15.45 -1.06 12.00
N LYS A 190 14.86 -1.11 13.21
CA LYS A 190 15.59 -1.23 14.47
C LYS A 190 15.82 -2.69 14.89
N ASN A 191 15.38 -3.65 14.08
CA ASN A 191 15.51 -5.09 14.37
C ASN A 191 16.68 -5.69 13.55
N PRO A 192 17.80 -6.08 14.21
CA PRO A 192 18.96 -6.67 13.53
C PRO A 192 18.65 -7.92 12.72
N ARG A 193 17.74 -8.78 13.22
CA ARG A 193 17.35 -10.02 12.52
C ARG A 193 16.59 -9.71 11.24
N TYR A 194 15.70 -8.71 11.27
CA TYR A 194 15.00 -8.25 10.07
C TYR A 194 16.00 -7.73 9.02
N LEU A 195 16.93 -6.87 9.43
CA LEU A 195 17.95 -6.31 8.55
C LEU A 195 18.86 -7.39 7.97
N ALA A 196 19.37 -8.31 8.79
CA ALA A 196 20.22 -9.41 8.34
C ALA A 196 19.52 -10.29 7.28
N ASN A 197 18.22 -10.57 7.47
CA ASN A 197 17.44 -11.30 6.47
C ASN A 197 17.28 -10.51 5.17
N ARG A 198 16.98 -9.21 5.24
CA ARG A 198 16.85 -8.35 4.05
C ARG A 198 18.17 -8.21 3.30
N ILE A 199 19.29 -8.00 4.00
CA ILE A 199 20.63 -8.00 3.41
C ILE A 199 20.89 -9.32 2.67
N LYS A 200 20.60 -10.46 3.30
CA LYS A 200 20.78 -11.79 2.67
C LYS A 200 19.93 -11.95 1.40
N GLU A 201 18.67 -11.53 1.43
CA GLU A 201 17.75 -11.58 0.28
C GLU A 201 18.22 -10.68 -0.86
N THR A 202 18.58 -9.42 -0.55
CA THR A 202 19.08 -8.45 -1.52
C THR A 202 20.38 -8.94 -2.17
N LEU A 203 21.32 -9.47 -1.39
CA LEU A 203 22.54 -10.09 -1.93
C LEU A 203 22.23 -11.29 -2.84
N ALA A 204 21.21 -12.10 -2.52
CA ALA A 204 20.79 -13.19 -3.39
C ALA A 204 20.16 -12.68 -4.69
N SER A 205 19.45 -11.55 -4.65
CA SER A 205 18.92 -10.86 -5.83
C SER A 205 20.05 -10.33 -6.72
N ILE A 206 21.01 -9.60 -6.12
CA ILE A 206 22.21 -9.09 -6.80
C ILE A 206 22.95 -10.22 -7.50
N ARG A 207 23.22 -11.35 -6.83
CA ARG A 207 23.88 -12.51 -7.45
C ARG A 207 23.13 -13.10 -8.65
N ARG A 208 21.80 -13.01 -8.67
CA ARG A 208 21.00 -13.45 -9.83
C ARG A 208 21.13 -12.47 -10.99
N ILE A 209 21.11 -11.18 -10.70
CA ILE A 209 21.25 -10.11 -11.69
C ILE A 209 22.65 -10.14 -12.30
N GLU A 210 23.70 -10.22 -11.49
CA GLU A 210 25.09 -10.36 -11.96
C GLU A 210 25.28 -11.61 -12.82
N ARG A 211 24.61 -12.71 -12.49
CA ARG A 211 24.63 -13.91 -13.33
C ARG A 211 23.95 -13.68 -14.68
N ALA A 212 22.81 -13.00 -14.69
CA ALA A 212 22.10 -12.65 -15.91
C ALA A 212 22.94 -11.69 -16.78
N LEU A 213 23.68 -10.75 -16.17
CA LEU A 213 24.65 -9.87 -16.83
C LEU A 213 25.86 -10.60 -17.43
N LYS A 214 26.15 -11.82 -16.96
CA LYS A 214 27.14 -12.74 -17.57
C LYS A 214 26.53 -13.68 -18.62
N GLY A 215 25.24 -13.54 -18.91
CA GLY A 215 24.56 -14.32 -19.94
C GLY A 215 24.21 -15.72 -19.47
N LYS A 216 24.16 -15.96 -18.15
CA LYS A 216 23.84 -17.29 -17.60
C LYS A 216 22.40 -17.33 -17.10
N LEU A 217 21.61 -18.29 -17.58
CA LEU A 217 20.23 -18.51 -17.12
C LEU A 217 20.22 -19.07 -15.68
N TYR A 218 21.09 -20.04 -15.40
CA TYR A 218 21.31 -20.65 -14.08
C TYR A 218 22.80 -20.89 -13.86
N VAL A 219 23.20 -21.37 -12.67
CA VAL A 219 24.61 -21.41 -12.23
C VAL A 219 25.54 -22.13 -13.22
N TYR A 220 25.08 -23.21 -13.83
CA TYR A 220 25.86 -24.07 -14.72
C TYR A 220 25.51 -23.89 -16.21
N SER A 221 24.68 -22.89 -16.54
CA SER A 221 24.33 -22.60 -17.93
C SER A 221 25.56 -22.08 -18.69
N PRO A 222 25.71 -22.39 -19.99
CA PRO A 222 26.65 -21.68 -20.84
C PRO A 222 26.31 -20.19 -20.87
N GLU A 223 27.31 -19.37 -21.18
CA GLU A 223 27.16 -17.93 -21.38
C GLU A 223 26.53 -17.68 -22.75
N ARG A 224 25.53 -16.81 -22.80
CA ARG A 224 24.96 -16.29 -24.05
C ARG A 224 25.26 -14.81 -24.19
N GLU A 225 25.27 -14.34 -25.43
CA GLU A 225 25.26 -12.91 -25.69
C GLU A 225 23.98 -12.27 -25.15
N ILE A 226 24.15 -11.08 -24.59
CA ILE A 226 23.08 -10.27 -24.02
C ILE A 226 22.96 -9.03 -24.87
N SER A 227 21.73 -8.74 -25.31
CA SER A 227 21.46 -7.50 -26.05
C SER A 227 21.73 -6.26 -25.19
N GLU A 228 22.00 -5.12 -25.83
CA GLU A 228 22.20 -3.85 -25.11
C GLU A 228 20.98 -3.49 -24.23
N LYS A 229 19.76 -3.71 -24.74
CA LYS A 229 18.51 -3.49 -24.00
C LYS A 229 18.42 -4.36 -22.73
N GLU A 230 18.80 -5.63 -22.83
CA GLU A 230 18.84 -6.52 -21.66
C GLU A 230 19.92 -6.10 -20.67
N ARG A 231 21.09 -5.68 -21.16
CA ARG A 231 22.19 -5.19 -20.32
C ARG A 231 21.78 -3.94 -19.54
N GLU A 232 21.16 -2.97 -20.20
CA GLU A 232 20.61 -1.77 -19.57
C GLU A 232 19.57 -2.13 -18.50
N PHE A 233 18.62 -3.02 -18.83
CA PHE A 233 17.61 -3.49 -17.88
C PHE A 233 18.22 -4.12 -16.63
N TYR A 234 19.21 -5.00 -16.77
CA TYR A 234 19.85 -5.64 -15.62
C TYR A 234 20.73 -4.67 -14.83
N ASN A 235 21.44 -3.75 -15.48
CA ASN A 235 22.22 -2.72 -14.80
C ASN A 235 21.35 -1.80 -13.95
N GLU A 236 20.20 -1.39 -14.47
CA GLU A 236 19.25 -0.57 -13.71
C GLU A 236 18.69 -1.33 -12.50
N ARG A 237 18.33 -2.61 -12.68
CA ARG A 237 17.90 -3.45 -11.55
C ARG A 237 19.02 -3.67 -10.53
N LEU A 238 20.26 -3.81 -10.98
CA LEU A 238 21.42 -3.94 -10.11
C LEU A 238 21.60 -2.69 -9.24
N ARG A 239 21.54 -1.50 -9.85
CA ARG A 239 21.58 -0.21 -9.15
C ARG A 239 20.49 -0.10 -8.08
N GLN A 240 19.27 -0.53 -8.41
CA GLN A 240 18.15 -0.54 -7.46
C GLN A 240 18.35 -1.50 -6.29
N GLU A 241 18.88 -2.70 -6.53
CA GLU A 241 19.19 -3.66 -5.47
C GLU A 241 20.39 -3.23 -4.62
N GLN A 242 21.39 -2.56 -5.21
CA GLN A 242 22.50 -1.95 -4.47
C GLN A 242 21.99 -0.86 -3.53
N GLY A 243 21.14 0.07 -4.01
CA GLY A 243 20.55 1.09 -3.13
C GLY A 243 19.72 0.51 -1.96
N LYS A 244 19.08 -0.67 -2.15
CA LYS A 244 18.44 -1.40 -1.03
C LYS A 244 19.46 -1.99 -0.08
N LEU A 245 20.55 -2.55 -0.60
CA LEU A 245 21.60 -3.17 0.20
C LEU A 245 22.25 -2.11 1.09
N ASP A 246 22.66 -0.99 0.50
CA ASP A 246 23.31 0.13 1.18
C ASP A 246 22.44 0.64 2.31
N PHE A 247 21.16 0.94 2.03
CA PHE A 247 20.21 1.36 3.05
C PHE A 247 20.10 0.38 4.23
N HIS A 248 19.98 -0.93 3.96
CA HIS A 248 19.85 -1.91 5.04
C HIS A 248 21.16 -2.09 5.82
N ILE A 249 22.32 -1.97 5.17
CA ILE A 249 23.63 -1.98 5.82
C ILE A 249 23.77 -0.75 6.72
N ASP A 250 23.41 0.43 6.25
CA ASP A 250 23.45 1.66 7.03
C ASP A 250 22.57 1.55 8.28
N LYS A 251 21.34 1.04 8.12
CA LYS A 251 20.46 0.73 9.26
C LYS A 251 21.02 -0.34 10.20
N MET A 252 21.80 -1.29 9.70
CA MET A 252 22.46 -2.28 10.54
C MET A 252 23.62 -1.64 11.32
N LYS A 253 24.36 -0.73 10.69
CA LYS A 253 25.45 0.03 11.30
C LYS A 253 24.96 1.01 12.36
N GLU A 254 23.78 1.60 12.19
CA GLU A 254 23.13 2.39 13.23
C GLU A 254 22.89 1.58 14.52
N ILE A 255 22.72 0.25 14.43
CA ILE A 255 22.53 -0.64 15.59
C ILE A 255 23.86 -1.24 16.08
N ASN A 256 24.72 -1.64 15.13
CA ASN A 256 26.03 -2.21 15.38
C ASN A 256 27.05 -1.52 14.48
N PRO A 257 27.72 -0.45 14.95
CA PRO A 257 28.66 0.33 14.13
C PRO A 257 29.81 -0.49 13.54
N GLU A 258 30.21 -1.58 14.19
CA GLU A 258 31.25 -2.51 13.73
C GLU A 258 30.74 -3.53 12.68
N TYR A 259 29.48 -3.43 12.26
CA TYR A 259 28.92 -4.36 11.30
C TYR A 259 29.64 -4.26 9.94
N GLU A 260 30.31 -5.35 9.59
CA GLU A 260 30.89 -5.55 8.27
C GLU A 260 30.17 -6.66 7.51
N LEU A 261 29.95 -6.40 6.22
CA LEU A 261 29.44 -7.42 5.32
C LEU A 261 30.53 -8.47 5.09
N LYS A 262 30.31 -9.69 5.60
CA LYS A 262 31.22 -10.81 5.33
C LYS A 262 31.35 -11.02 3.83
N LYS A 263 32.51 -10.70 3.26
CA LYS A 263 32.87 -11.10 1.89
C LYS A 263 32.69 -12.61 1.82
N SER A 264 31.85 -13.08 0.92
CA SER A 264 31.72 -14.52 0.71
C SER A 264 33.08 -15.04 0.29
N ALA A 265 33.76 -15.78 1.16
CA ALA A 265 34.98 -16.49 0.80
C ALA A 265 34.72 -17.24 -0.50
N SER A 266 35.54 -16.95 -1.52
CA SER A 266 35.52 -17.71 -2.76
C SER A 266 35.61 -19.19 -2.39
N LYS A 267 34.76 -20.02 -2.99
CA LYS A 267 34.75 -21.47 -2.77
C LYS A 267 36.09 -22.15 -3.12
N SER A 268 37.11 -21.41 -3.59
CA SER A 268 38.46 -21.89 -3.85
C SER A 268 39.30 -22.11 -2.58
N GLU A 269 39.04 -21.42 -1.46
CA GLU A 269 39.88 -21.59 -0.25
C GLU A 269 39.50 -22.77 0.64
N LYS A 270 38.26 -23.29 0.53
CA LYS A 270 37.81 -24.43 1.34
C LYS A 270 38.27 -25.80 0.83
N LYS A 271 38.82 -25.90 -0.39
CA LYS A 271 39.38 -27.16 -0.91
C LYS A 271 40.84 -27.42 -0.51
N ASN A 272 41.56 -26.41 -0.02
CA ASN A 272 42.99 -26.54 0.33
C ASN A 272 43.28 -26.86 1.81
N LYS A 273 42.25 -27.06 2.64
CA LYS A 273 42.41 -27.42 4.06
C LYS A 273 42.04 -28.88 4.39
N GLY A 274 41.88 -29.74 3.37
CA GLY A 274 41.48 -31.14 3.52
C GLY A 274 42.47 -32.18 3.00
N LEU A 275 43.71 -31.79 2.68
CA LEU A 275 44.80 -32.72 2.38
C LEU A 275 46.01 -32.36 3.22
N LYS A 276 46.03 -32.85 4.46
CA LYS A 276 47.24 -33.17 5.22
C LYS A 276 46.94 -34.42 6.03
#